data_AF-A0A7S3YDW2-F1
#
_entry.id   AF-A0A7S3YDW2-F1
#
_cell.length_a   1.000
_cell.length_b   1.000
_cell.length_c   1.000
_cell.angle_alpha   90.00
_cell.angle_beta   90.00
_cell.angle_gamma   90.00
#
_symmetry.space_group_name_H-M   'P 1'
#
loop_
_entity.id
_entity.type
_entity.pdbx_description
1 polymer ?
#
loop_
_entity_poly.entity_id
_entity_poly.type
_entity_poly.pdbx_seq_one_letter_code
_entity_poly.pdbx_strand_id
1 'polypeptide(L)'
;GEGRPGAGQQRGASKSKLISSFGEKSESSNSKILKFGQINELPRSRLCVLMDDCDCKDIISEEDFFKKSTEAIDFLMSLGASGVDVELRSLGPGLLGLEGTEAAGQGQGGEQERRRLGAMADALEVHLRRGHRFEVVQAYLNRFLRLYAGALAASPALLAKVRVLAGAQRRRARRLQRLIQEDLCLLQFFGDLQA
;
A
#
# COMPACT_ATOMS: atom_id res chain seq x y z
N GLY A 1 13.25 13.22 63.72
CA GLY A 1 12.61 11.92 63.97
C GLY A 1 13.06 11.00 62.87
N GLU A 2 14.04 10.12 63.07
CA GLU A 2 14.05 9.00 64.04
C GLU A 2 12.73 8.23 64.01
N GLY A 3 12.80 7.00 63.49
CA GLY A 3 11.68 6.06 63.47
C GLY A 3 11.55 5.23 64.74
N ARG A 4 10.50 4.42 64.80
CA ARG A 4 10.54 2.99 65.18
C ARG A 4 9.16 2.33 65.03
N PRO A 5 9.12 0.98 64.88
CA PRO A 5 7.94 0.15 64.64
C PRO A 5 7.45 -0.60 65.90
N GLY A 6 6.27 -1.23 65.81
CA GLY A 6 5.80 -2.34 66.66
C GLY A 6 4.58 -2.99 65.96
N ALA A 7 4.46 -4.30 65.68
CA ALA A 7 4.73 -5.57 66.37
C ALA A 7 3.44 -6.22 66.92
N GLY A 8 3.19 -7.46 66.48
CA GLY A 8 2.29 -8.47 67.09
C GLY A 8 0.83 -8.45 66.61
N GLN A 9 0.08 -9.54 66.48
CA GLN A 9 0.30 -10.97 66.76
C GLN A 9 -0.85 -11.77 66.08
N GLN A 10 -0.55 -13.02 65.75
CA GLN A 10 -1.36 -14.09 65.15
C GLN A 10 -2.68 -14.46 65.87
N ARG A 11 -3.61 -15.11 65.15
CA ARG A 11 -4.09 -16.53 65.31
C ARG A 11 -5.60 -16.68 65.02
N GLY A 12 -5.93 -17.68 64.20
CA GLY A 12 -7.31 -18.16 64.02
C GLY A 12 -7.39 -19.29 63.00
N ALA A 13 -7.24 -20.53 63.46
CA ALA A 13 -7.23 -21.73 62.64
C ALA A 13 -8.63 -22.35 62.46
N SER A 14 -8.75 -23.10 61.36
CA SER A 14 -9.58 -24.30 61.17
C SER A 14 -11.10 -24.13 60.97
N LYS A 15 -11.57 -24.53 59.79
CA LYS A 15 -12.52 -25.66 59.67
C LYS A 15 -12.49 -26.27 58.27
N SER A 16 -12.34 -27.59 58.29
CA SER A 16 -12.34 -28.59 57.25
C SER A 16 -13.66 -28.71 56.46
N LYS A 17 -13.56 -29.07 55.18
CA LYS A 17 -14.46 -30.07 54.56
C LYS A 17 -13.84 -30.68 53.30
N LEU A 18 -13.46 -31.95 53.41
CA LEU A 18 -13.40 -32.95 52.34
C LEU A 18 -14.69 -32.91 51.51
N ILE A 19 -14.60 -33.00 50.17
CA ILE A 19 -15.42 -33.89 49.31
C ILE A 19 -14.63 -34.24 48.02
N SER A 20 -14.70 -35.54 47.74
CA SER A 20 -14.27 -36.39 46.63
C SER A 20 -13.89 -35.83 45.25
N SER A 21 -12.85 -36.48 44.72
CA SER A 21 -12.66 -36.85 43.32
C SER A 21 -13.94 -37.34 42.64
N PHE A 22 -14.31 -36.71 41.52
CA PHE A 22 -14.98 -37.36 40.41
C PHE A 22 -14.43 -36.73 39.13
N GLY A 23 -13.79 -37.56 38.29
CA GLY A 23 -13.39 -37.17 36.96
C GLY A 23 -14.59 -37.17 36.05
N GLU A 24 -14.89 -36.03 35.46
CA GLU A 24 -15.70 -35.94 34.25
C GLU A 24 -15.00 -35.02 33.26
N LYS A 25 -14.96 -35.50 32.02
CA LYS A 25 -14.26 -34.93 30.87
C LYS A 25 -14.74 -33.50 30.61
N SER A 26 -13.83 -32.53 30.65
CA SER A 26 -14.01 -31.28 29.90
C SER A 26 -13.15 -31.35 28.64
N GLU A 27 -13.81 -31.53 27.49
CA GLU A 27 -13.25 -31.15 26.20
C GLU A 27 -12.97 -29.65 26.23
N SER A 28 -11.76 -29.27 26.65
CA SER A 28 -11.30 -27.90 26.55
C SER A 28 -10.78 -27.68 25.13
N SER A 29 -11.60 -26.98 24.36
CA SER A 29 -11.28 -26.28 23.11
C SER A 29 -9.77 -26.16 22.83
N ASN A 30 -9.32 -26.87 21.79
CA ASN A 30 -8.02 -26.68 21.17
C ASN A 30 -7.97 -25.29 20.50
N SER A 31 -7.89 -24.24 21.30
CA SER A 31 -7.48 -22.93 20.83
C SER A 31 -5.99 -23.04 20.49
N LYS A 32 -5.71 -23.31 19.21
CA LYS A 32 -4.38 -23.21 18.63
C LYS A 32 -3.93 -21.76 18.74
N ILE A 33 -3.37 -21.40 19.88
CA ILE A 33 -2.54 -20.20 20.04
C ILE A 33 -1.34 -20.43 19.13
N LEU A 34 -1.37 -19.79 17.97
CA LEU A 34 -0.23 -19.74 17.06
C LEU A 34 0.87 -18.95 17.78
N LYS A 35 1.88 -19.70 18.24
CA LYS A 35 3.15 -19.13 18.68
C LYS A 35 3.74 -18.39 17.49
N PHE A 36 3.80 -17.06 17.56
CA PHE A 36 4.61 -16.22 16.68
C PHE A 36 6.09 -16.53 16.95
N GLY A 37 6.56 -17.65 16.41
CA GLY A 37 7.96 -18.00 16.32
C GLY A 37 8.53 -17.35 15.05
N GLN A 38 9.57 -16.52 15.23
CA GLN A 38 10.45 -15.98 14.19
C GLN A 38 9.72 -15.15 13.12
N ILE A 39 9.98 -13.83 13.12
CA ILE A 39 9.61 -12.91 12.05
C ILE A 39 10.47 -13.26 10.83
N ASN A 40 10.14 -14.34 10.14
CA ASN A 40 10.61 -14.63 8.81
C ASN A 40 9.71 -13.84 7.86
N GLU A 41 10.31 -12.85 7.21
CA GLU A 41 9.82 -12.01 6.10
C GLU A 41 8.40 -12.34 5.64
N LEU A 42 7.44 -11.44 5.95
CA LEU A 42 6.10 -11.54 5.38
C LEU A 42 6.20 -11.63 3.85
N PRO A 43 5.35 -12.43 3.20
CA PRO A 43 5.38 -12.59 1.75
C PRO A 43 5.30 -11.21 1.10
N ARG A 44 6.30 -10.87 0.27
CA ARG A 44 6.34 -9.61 -0.46
C ARG A 44 5.06 -9.47 -1.27
N SER A 45 4.43 -8.30 -1.19
CA SER A 45 3.23 -8.01 -1.96
C SER A 45 3.54 -8.21 -3.44
N ARG A 46 2.57 -8.72 -4.20
CA ARG A 46 2.81 -9.03 -5.62
C ARG A 46 3.11 -7.75 -6.40
N LEU A 47 2.51 -6.62 -6.02
CA LEU A 47 2.83 -5.34 -6.63
C LEU A 47 4.31 -4.95 -6.41
N CYS A 48 4.87 -5.19 -5.22
CA CYS A 48 6.29 -4.93 -4.98
C CYS A 48 7.19 -5.73 -5.90
N VAL A 49 6.89 -7.01 -6.12
CA VAL A 49 7.66 -7.89 -7.04
C VAL A 49 7.59 -7.34 -8.47
N LEU A 50 6.38 -7.00 -8.94
CA LEU A 50 6.20 -6.46 -10.29
C LEU A 50 6.91 -5.11 -10.48
N MET A 51 6.95 -4.26 -9.44
CA MET A 51 7.70 -3.00 -9.50
C MET A 51 9.22 -3.20 -9.45
N ASP A 52 9.70 -4.22 -8.73
CA ASP A 52 11.12 -4.58 -8.75
C ASP A 52 11.53 -5.09 -10.15
N ASP A 53 10.66 -5.85 -10.81
CA ASP A 53 10.90 -6.35 -12.18
C ASP A 53 10.85 -5.23 -13.24
N CYS A 54 10.13 -4.14 -12.96
CA CYS A 54 10.11 -2.91 -13.76
C CYS A 54 11.36 -2.04 -13.58
N ASP A 55 12.13 -2.23 -12.51
CA ASP A 55 13.40 -1.54 -12.25
C ASP A 55 14.61 -2.40 -12.65
N CYS A 56 14.39 -3.55 -13.30
CA CYS A 56 15.46 -4.46 -13.69
C CYS A 56 16.27 -3.90 -14.87
N LYS A 57 17.58 -4.18 -14.87
CA LYS A 57 18.53 -3.71 -15.89
C LYS A 57 18.29 -4.29 -17.29
N ASP A 58 17.48 -5.34 -17.38
CA ASP A 58 17.19 -6.04 -18.64
C ASP A 58 16.13 -5.31 -19.49
N ILE A 59 15.56 -4.22 -19.00
CA ILE A 59 14.64 -3.38 -19.77
C ILE A 59 15.45 -2.48 -20.70
N ILE A 60 15.53 -2.92 -21.95
CA ILE A 60 16.28 -2.23 -23.01
C ILE A 60 15.36 -1.27 -23.80
N SER A 61 14.05 -1.53 -23.82
CA SER A 61 13.05 -0.77 -24.58
C SER A 61 11.88 -0.27 -23.73
N GLU A 62 11.32 0.88 -24.12
CA GLU A 62 10.08 1.43 -23.55
C GLU A 62 8.88 0.49 -23.74
N GLU A 63 8.87 -0.33 -24.80
CA GLU A 63 7.82 -1.32 -25.02
C GLU A 63 7.84 -2.46 -24.01
N ASP A 64 9.02 -2.91 -23.59
CA ASP A 64 9.16 -3.97 -22.62
C ASP A 64 8.78 -3.47 -21.22
N PHE A 65 9.16 -2.23 -20.90
CA PHE A 65 8.68 -1.55 -19.70
C PHE A 65 7.15 -1.45 -19.71
N PHE A 66 6.55 -1.06 -20.83
CA PHE A 66 5.10 -0.96 -20.96
C PHE A 66 4.41 -2.32 -20.75
N LYS A 67 4.94 -3.41 -21.30
CA LYS A 67 4.37 -4.76 -21.10
C LYS A 67 4.42 -5.18 -19.64
N LYS A 68 5.57 -5.01 -18.97
CA LYS A 68 5.72 -5.34 -17.55
C LYS A 68 4.85 -4.47 -16.64
N SER A 69 4.82 -3.16 -16.88
CA SER A 69 3.94 -2.25 -16.13
C SER A 69 2.46 -2.52 -16.39
N THR A 70 2.09 -3.00 -17.58
CA THR A 70 0.72 -3.45 -17.87
C THR A 70 0.33 -4.61 -16.98
N GLU A 71 1.23 -5.57 -16.73
CA GLU A 71 0.96 -6.68 -15.80
C GLU A 71 0.68 -6.17 -14.38
N ALA A 72 1.40 -5.14 -13.92
CA ALA A 72 1.13 -4.51 -12.62
C ALA A 72 -0.25 -3.83 -12.56
N ILE A 73 -0.65 -3.13 -13.63
CA ILE A 73 -1.97 -2.52 -13.72
C ILE A 73 -3.06 -3.59 -13.81
N ASP A 74 -2.85 -4.66 -14.58
CA ASP A 74 -3.75 -5.83 -14.65
C ASP A 74 -3.93 -6.49 -13.29
N PHE A 75 -2.83 -6.67 -12.55
CA PHE A 75 -2.88 -7.19 -11.20
C PHE A 75 -3.73 -6.29 -10.30
N LEU A 76 -3.49 -4.98 -10.28
CA LEU A 76 -4.30 -4.05 -9.49
C LEU A 76 -5.79 -4.07 -9.89
N MET A 77 -6.10 -4.24 -11.18
CA MET A 77 -7.48 -4.33 -11.66
C MET A 77 -8.17 -5.63 -11.26
N SER A 78 -7.41 -6.70 -11.03
CA SER A 78 -7.96 -7.96 -10.52
C SER A 78 -8.38 -7.88 -9.04
N LEU A 79 -7.97 -6.83 -8.33
CA LEU A 79 -8.25 -6.65 -6.91
C LEU A 79 -9.50 -5.80 -6.69
N GLY A 80 -10.20 -6.08 -5.58
CA GLY A 80 -11.18 -5.16 -5.04
C GLY A 80 -10.52 -3.88 -4.51
N ALA A 81 -11.32 -2.84 -4.27
CA ALA A 81 -10.83 -1.53 -3.82
C ALA A 81 -9.93 -1.60 -2.57
N SER A 82 -10.27 -2.45 -1.59
CA SER A 82 -9.43 -2.65 -0.39
C SER A 82 -8.10 -3.34 -0.71
N GLY A 83 -8.09 -4.29 -1.65
CA GLY A 83 -6.89 -5.00 -2.08
C GLY A 83 -5.92 -4.07 -2.80
N VAL A 84 -6.42 -3.22 -3.70
CA VAL A 84 -5.65 -2.14 -4.33
C VAL A 84 -5.02 -1.25 -3.26
N ASP A 85 -5.79 -0.92 -2.23
CA ASP A 85 -5.33 -0.07 -1.13
C ASP A 85 -4.22 -0.69 -0.29
N VAL A 86 -4.23 -2.01 -0.11
CA VAL A 86 -3.21 -2.77 0.61
C VAL A 86 -1.94 -2.86 -0.24
N GLU A 87 -2.07 -3.25 -1.51
CA GLU A 87 -0.95 -3.37 -2.44
C GLU A 87 -0.30 -2.02 -2.76
N LEU A 88 -1.06 -0.95 -2.87
CA LEU A 88 -0.46 0.37 -3.03
C LEU A 88 0.29 0.81 -1.78
N ARG A 89 -0.18 0.47 -0.57
CA ARG A 89 0.50 0.80 0.70
C ARG A 89 1.76 -0.02 0.95
N SER A 90 1.89 -1.22 0.38
CA SER A 90 3.09 -2.04 0.52
C SER A 90 4.28 -1.52 -0.30
N LEU A 91 4.06 -0.59 -1.24
CA LEU A 91 5.14 0.02 -2.02
C LEU A 91 6.10 0.89 -1.19
N GLY A 92 5.63 1.46 -0.09
CA GLY A 92 6.41 2.32 0.79
C GLY A 92 6.60 1.73 2.20
N PRO A 93 7.43 2.39 3.02
CA PRO A 93 7.67 1.97 4.39
C PRO A 93 6.42 2.26 5.21
N GLY A 94 5.51 1.31 5.34
CA GLY A 94 4.24 1.64 5.99
C GLY A 94 3.22 0.55 6.26
N LEU A 95 3.48 -0.73 5.98
CA LEU A 95 2.56 -1.80 6.39
C LEU A 95 3.15 -2.80 7.39
N LEU A 96 4.48 -2.85 7.57
CA LEU A 96 5.12 -3.86 8.43
C LEU A 96 6.27 -3.28 9.27
N GLY A 97 5.94 -2.27 10.07
CA GLY A 97 6.73 -1.84 11.21
C GLY A 97 7.83 -0.82 10.89
N LEU A 98 7.50 0.46 11.07
CA LEU A 98 8.29 1.47 11.78
C LEU A 98 7.59 2.82 11.62
N GLU A 99 6.39 2.92 12.20
CA GLU A 99 5.95 4.21 12.73
C GLU A 99 6.87 4.51 13.93
N GLY A 100 7.91 5.30 13.70
CA GLY A 100 8.75 5.80 14.78
C GLY A 100 10.24 5.75 14.48
N THR A 101 10.86 6.90 14.72
CA THR A 101 12.30 7.13 14.87
C THR A 101 13.09 7.13 13.57
N GLU A 102 13.46 8.33 13.11
CA GLU A 102 14.83 8.78 12.78
C GLU A 102 15.80 7.86 11.99
N ALA A 103 15.33 6.78 11.40
CA ALA A 103 16.08 5.87 10.52
C ALA A 103 16.00 6.29 9.05
N ALA A 104 15.70 7.58 8.80
CA ALA A 104 15.88 8.20 7.49
C ALA A 104 17.38 8.34 7.10
N GLY A 105 18.29 7.96 7.99
CA GLY A 105 19.71 7.76 7.70
C GLY A 105 20.08 6.28 7.71
N GLN A 106 20.53 5.78 6.56
CA GLN A 106 21.30 4.54 6.41
C GLN A 106 20.57 3.21 6.68
N GLY A 107 19.65 2.85 5.79
CA GLY A 107 19.18 1.46 5.65
C GLY A 107 18.85 1.14 4.20
N GLN A 108 19.30 -0.02 3.69
CA GLN A 108 19.01 -0.51 2.33
C GLN A 108 17.50 -0.58 2.02
N GLY A 109 16.63 -0.62 3.03
CA GLY A 109 15.16 -0.63 2.87
C GLY A 109 14.60 0.64 2.21
N GLY A 110 15.10 1.81 2.60
CA GLY A 110 14.55 3.09 2.09
C GLY A 110 14.88 3.35 0.61
N GLU A 111 15.98 2.81 0.11
CA GLU A 111 16.37 2.99 -1.29
C GLU A 111 15.53 2.10 -2.23
N GLN A 112 15.27 0.85 -1.85
CA GLN A 112 14.43 -0.05 -2.65
C GLN A 112 12.98 0.46 -2.75
N GLU A 113 12.44 0.97 -1.65
CA GLU A 113 11.11 1.59 -1.63
C GLU A 113 11.05 2.81 -2.54
N ARG A 114 12.06 3.69 -2.48
CA ARG A 114 12.15 4.84 -3.41
C ARG A 114 12.19 4.38 -4.86
N ARG A 115 12.92 3.31 -5.17
CA ARG A 115 12.94 2.74 -6.54
C ARG A 115 11.56 2.23 -6.95
N ARG A 116 10.86 1.49 -6.10
CA ARG A 116 9.48 1.03 -6.36
C ARG A 116 8.50 2.17 -6.57
N LEU A 117 8.58 3.22 -5.74
CA LEU A 117 7.77 4.43 -5.91
C LEU A 117 8.10 5.15 -7.23
N GLY A 118 9.38 5.17 -7.62
CA GLY A 118 9.83 5.68 -8.90
C GLY A 118 9.28 4.87 -10.07
N ALA A 119 9.41 3.54 -10.03
CA ALA A 119 8.91 2.62 -11.05
C ALA A 119 7.39 2.71 -11.19
N MET A 120 6.65 2.82 -10.08
CA MET A 120 5.20 3.03 -10.11
C MET A 120 4.83 4.39 -10.73
N ALA A 121 5.58 5.46 -10.42
CA ALA A 121 5.37 6.77 -11.04
C ALA A 121 5.61 6.72 -12.55
N ASP A 122 6.67 6.04 -13.00
CA ASP A 122 6.97 5.86 -14.42
C ASP A 122 5.93 4.98 -15.12
N ALA A 123 5.45 3.92 -14.47
CA ALA A 123 4.38 3.06 -14.96
C ALA A 123 3.10 3.87 -15.20
N LEU A 124 2.66 4.64 -14.20
CA LEU A 124 1.50 5.53 -14.35
C LEU A 124 1.72 6.55 -15.47
N GLU A 125 2.93 7.08 -15.62
CA GLU A 125 3.29 8.05 -16.65
C GLU A 125 3.15 7.47 -18.06
N VAL A 126 3.74 6.29 -18.32
CA VAL A 126 3.71 5.68 -19.65
C VAL A 126 2.29 5.29 -20.05
N HIS A 127 1.49 4.80 -19.10
CA HIS A 127 0.08 4.48 -19.34
C HIS A 127 -0.74 5.74 -19.66
N LEU A 128 -0.47 6.87 -19.01
CA LEU A 128 -1.14 8.14 -19.34
C LEU A 128 -0.74 8.69 -20.70
N ARG A 129 0.54 8.62 -21.07
CA ARG A 129 1.01 9.03 -22.40
C ARG A 129 0.34 8.22 -23.50
N ARG A 130 0.32 6.89 -23.34
CA ARG A 130 -0.33 5.97 -24.30
C ARG A 130 -1.85 6.05 -24.24
N GLY A 131 -2.42 6.56 -23.15
CA GLY A 131 -3.86 6.66 -22.98
C GLY A 131 -4.55 5.34 -22.70
N HIS A 132 -3.79 4.37 -22.20
CA HIS A 132 -4.28 3.04 -21.91
C HIS A 132 -5.00 3.05 -20.56
N ARG A 133 -6.27 2.63 -20.54
CA ARG A 133 -7.09 2.51 -19.31
C ARG A 133 -7.09 3.79 -18.48
N PHE A 134 -7.34 4.92 -19.14
CA PHE A 134 -7.13 6.24 -18.57
C PHE A 134 -7.85 6.44 -17.23
N GLU A 135 -9.10 6.01 -17.11
CA GLU A 135 -9.95 6.16 -15.92
C GLU A 135 -9.36 5.40 -14.73
N VAL A 136 -8.97 4.14 -14.95
CA VAL A 136 -8.35 3.28 -13.94
C VAL A 136 -7.01 3.85 -13.51
N VAL A 137 -6.17 4.27 -14.47
CA VAL A 137 -4.86 4.85 -14.19
C VAL A 137 -5.01 6.19 -13.45
N GLN A 138 -6.02 7.01 -13.75
CA GLN A 138 -6.33 8.21 -12.97
C GLN A 138 -6.71 7.88 -11.52
N ALA A 139 -7.50 6.82 -11.29
CA ALA A 139 -7.88 6.39 -9.94
C ALA A 139 -6.66 5.93 -9.13
N TYR A 140 -5.80 5.08 -9.71
CA TYR A 140 -4.57 4.62 -9.08
C TYR A 140 -3.58 5.75 -8.86
N LEU A 141 -3.44 6.67 -9.83
CA LEU A 141 -2.64 7.88 -9.67
C LEU A 141 -3.12 8.72 -8.47
N ASN A 142 -4.43 8.98 -8.38
CA ASN A 142 -4.99 9.73 -7.27
C ASN A 142 -4.67 9.07 -5.93
N ARG A 143 -4.84 7.75 -5.86
CA ARG A 143 -4.57 7.00 -4.63
C ARG A 143 -3.08 7.01 -4.27
N PHE A 144 -2.22 6.73 -5.24
CA PHE A 144 -0.77 6.77 -5.09
C PHE A 144 -0.27 8.12 -4.57
N LEU A 145 -0.72 9.23 -5.17
CA LEU A 145 -0.35 10.58 -4.72
C LEU A 145 -0.85 10.87 -3.30
N ARG A 146 -2.04 10.42 -2.94
CA ARG A 146 -2.57 10.58 -1.57
C ARG A 146 -1.77 9.80 -0.53
N LEU A 147 -1.30 8.60 -0.87
CA LEU A 147 -0.49 7.77 0.03
C LEU A 147 0.93 8.32 0.22
N TYR A 148 1.53 8.83 -0.85
CA TYR A 148 2.97 9.11 -0.87
C TYR A 148 3.35 10.58 -1.07
N ALA A 149 2.41 11.53 -0.99
CA ALA A 149 2.69 12.97 -1.19
C ALA A 149 3.94 13.46 -0.43
N GLY A 150 4.05 13.12 0.87
CA GLY A 150 5.20 13.50 1.69
C GLY A 150 6.51 12.89 1.20
N ALA A 151 6.52 11.58 0.93
CA ALA A 151 7.71 10.86 0.44
C ALA A 151 8.16 11.35 -0.95
N LEU A 152 7.19 11.61 -1.85
CA LEU A 152 7.44 12.13 -3.19
C LEU A 152 8.01 13.56 -3.16
N ALA A 153 7.53 14.40 -2.24
CA ALA A 153 8.04 15.76 -2.07
C ALA A 153 9.42 15.81 -1.41
N ALA A 154 9.72 14.87 -0.51
CA ALA A 154 10.98 14.81 0.21
C ALA A 154 12.18 14.35 -0.64
N SER A 155 11.94 13.64 -1.75
CA SER A 155 13.00 13.16 -2.65
C SER A 155 13.02 13.97 -3.95
N PRO A 156 14.10 14.74 -4.25
CA PRO A 156 14.20 15.50 -5.49
C PRO A 156 14.07 14.64 -6.76
N ALA A 157 14.58 13.41 -6.72
CA ALA A 157 14.50 12.47 -7.84
C ALA A 157 13.06 12.00 -8.10
N LEU A 158 12.31 11.67 -7.04
CA LEU A 158 10.89 11.29 -7.17
C LEU A 158 10.04 12.48 -7.57
N LEU A 159 10.32 13.66 -7.02
CA LEU A 159 9.62 14.90 -7.39
C LEU A 159 9.80 15.22 -8.89
N ALA A 160 10.98 14.98 -9.46
CA ALA A 160 11.21 15.12 -10.89
C ALA A 160 10.32 14.18 -11.71
N LYS A 161 10.22 12.90 -11.33
CA LYS A 161 9.30 11.93 -11.97
C LYS A 161 7.83 12.35 -11.87
N VAL A 162 7.40 12.82 -10.70
CA VAL A 162 6.04 13.33 -10.49
C VAL A 162 5.73 14.56 -11.36
N ARG A 163 6.73 15.42 -11.62
CA ARG A 163 6.55 16.56 -12.56
C ARG A 163 6.34 16.08 -14.00
N VAL A 164 7.08 15.07 -14.45
CA VAL A 164 6.88 14.45 -15.78
C VAL A 164 5.48 13.84 -15.86
N LEU A 165 5.10 13.07 -14.85
CA LEU A 165 3.78 12.47 -14.69
C LEU A 165 2.65 13.51 -14.71
N ALA A 166 2.80 14.63 -14.02
CA ALA A 166 1.84 15.74 -14.05
C ALA A 166 1.72 16.34 -15.46
N GLY A 167 2.84 16.45 -16.19
CA GLY A 167 2.84 16.86 -17.60
C GLY A 167 2.05 15.89 -18.48
N ALA A 168 2.27 14.59 -18.34
CA ALA A 168 1.55 13.55 -19.08
C ALA A 168 0.05 13.58 -18.78
N GLN A 169 -0.32 13.67 -17.50
CA GLN A 169 -1.72 13.76 -17.05
C GLN A 169 -2.42 14.97 -17.68
N ARG A 170 -1.83 16.18 -17.58
CA ARG A 170 -2.44 17.40 -18.11
C ARG A 170 -2.60 17.38 -19.63
N ARG A 171 -1.63 16.78 -20.35
CA ARG A 171 -1.74 16.62 -21.81
C ARG A 171 -2.89 15.68 -22.16
N ARG A 172 -2.98 14.53 -21.49
CA ARG A 172 -4.04 13.54 -21.79
C ARG A 172 -5.43 14.05 -21.39
N ALA A 173 -5.55 14.69 -20.23
CA ALA A 173 -6.81 15.28 -19.77
C ALA A 173 -7.34 16.35 -20.74
N ARG A 174 -6.47 17.25 -21.21
CA ARG A 174 -6.85 18.26 -22.22
C ARG A 174 -7.30 17.64 -23.54
N ARG A 175 -6.63 16.57 -23.99
CA ARG A 175 -7.03 15.84 -25.19
C ARG A 175 -8.41 15.22 -25.02
N LEU A 176 -8.68 14.58 -23.89
CA LEU A 176 -9.98 13.99 -23.59
C LEU A 176 -11.08 15.06 -23.52
N GLN A 177 -10.83 16.16 -22.82
CA GLN A 177 -11.78 17.27 -22.73
C GLN A 177 -12.14 17.85 -24.11
N ARG A 178 -11.14 17.98 -25.00
CA ARG A 178 -11.37 18.45 -26.36
C ARG A 178 -12.28 17.49 -27.15
N LEU A 179 -11.99 16.20 -27.13
CA LEU A 179 -12.80 15.21 -27.86
C LEU A 179 -14.26 15.19 -27.37
N ILE A 180 -14.45 15.21 -26.04
CA ILE A 180 -15.81 15.27 -25.46
C ILE A 180 -16.53 16.53 -25.91
N GLN A 181 -15.86 17.69 -25.91
CA GLN A 181 -16.47 18.95 -26.34
C GLN A 181 -16.83 18.92 -27.83
N GLU A 182 -15.95 18.40 -28.68
CA GLU A 182 -16.20 18.26 -30.12
C GLU A 182 -17.43 17.36 -30.37
N ASP A 183 -17.50 16.21 -29.72
CA ASP A 183 -18.62 15.28 -29.84
C ASP A 183 -19.93 15.89 -29.34
N LEU A 184 -19.91 16.60 -28.20
CA LEU A 184 -21.09 17.28 -27.65
C LEU A 184 -21.62 18.38 -28.58
N CYS A 185 -20.73 19.18 -29.18
CA CYS A 185 -21.12 20.20 -30.15
C CYS A 185 -21.78 19.58 -31.39
N LEU A 186 -21.24 18.47 -31.90
CA LEU A 186 -21.82 17.76 -33.04
C LEU A 186 -23.17 17.14 -32.69
N LEU A 187 -23.30 16.53 -31.52
CA LEU A 187 -24.57 15.97 -31.06
C LEU A 187 -25.64 17.05 -30.90
N GLN A 188 -25.29 18.22 -30.38
CA GLN A 188 -26.20 19.37 -30.31
C GLN A 188 -26.65 19.81 -31.70
N PHE A 189 -25.70 20.01 -32.62
CA PHE A 189 -26.00 20.41 -33.99
C PHE A 189 -26.91 19.40 -34.72
N PHE A 190 -26.65 18.10 -34.58
CA PHE A 190 -27.50 17.08 -35.20
C PHE A 190 -28.85 16.93 -34.50
N GLY A 191 -28.92 17.15 -33.18
CA GLY A 191 -30.18 17.17 -32.44
C GLY A 191 -31.10 18.29 -32.92
N ASP A 192 -30.55 19.49 -33.16
CA ASP A 192 -31.30 20.64 -33.65
C ASP A 192 -31.74 20.50 -35.11
N LEU A 193 -31.07 19.65 -35.91
CA LEU A 193 -31.48 19.33 -37.28
C LEU A 193 -32.63 18.30 -37.36
N GLN A 194 -32.87 17.56 -36.29
CA GLN A 194 -33.93 16.54 -36.22
C GLN A 194 -35.21 17.05 -35.53
N ALA A 195 -35.18 18.25 -34.96
CA ALA A 195 -36.30 18.96 -34.34
C ALA A 195 -36.99 19.91 -35.32
#